data_AF-A0A1Y1JWV5-F1
#
_entry.id   AF-A0A1Y1JWV5-F1
#
_cell.length_a   1.000
_cell.length_b   1.000
_cell.length_c   1.000
_cell.angle_alpha   90.00
_cell.angle_beta   90.00
_cell.angle_gamma   90.00
#
_symmetry.space_group_name_H-M   'P 1'
#
loop_
_entity.id
_entity.type
_entity.pdbx_description
1 polymer ?
#
loop_
_entity_poly.entity_id
_entity_poly.type
_entity_poly.pdbx_seq_one_letter_code
_entity_poly.pdbx_strand_id
1 'polypeptide(L)'
;SELLFMCPTRDDVLREIIQDLGNAKSNENEMNAAGSSDIQMFLTPKLHNVQDPEEDVKSLFMETKRCVLYIIRVQTGANLLEILVKPIYEEDEEKWQAVLHDDFSNDGNTRGAYSDTNMVDVTRMTYYELKRTALENIMRLEQMGRISKQNYYQDVLNAIASDIRT
;
A
#
# COMPACT_ATOMS: atom_id res chain seq x y z
N SER A 1 -30.40 15.01 -26.06
CA SER A 1 -30.26 14.78 -24.60
C SER A 1 -30.09 13.29 -24.31
N GLU A 2 -28.98 12.70 -24.75
CA GLU A 2 -28.65 11.27 -24.53
C GLU A 2 -27.65 11.07 -23.39
N LEU A 3 -27.01 12.14 -22.91
CA LEU A 3 -26.06 12.15 -21.79
C LEU A 3 -26.63 11.58 -20.48
N LEU A 4 -27.92 11.82 -20.20
CA LEU A 4 -28.60 11.27 -19.03
C LEU A 4 -28.83 9.74 -19.13
N PHE A 5 -28.82 9.19 -20.34
CA PHE A 5 -28.96 7.77 -20.60
C PHE A 5 -27.61 7.04 -20.54
N MET A 6 -26.55 7.69 -21.04
CA MET A 6 -25.19 7.14 -21.02
C MET A 6 -24.48 7.30 -19.66
N CYS A 7 -24.79 8.38 -18.93
CA CYS A 7 -24.15 8.73 -17.66
C CYS A 7 -25.22 9.09 -16.61
N PRO A 8 -25.89 8.10 -16.00
CA PRO A 8 -27.02 8.32 -15.10
C PRO A 8 -26.60 8.96 -13.76
N THR A 9 -25.36 8.73 -13.31
CA THR A 9 -24.79 9.32 -12.09
C THR A 9 -24.12 10.66 -12.39
N ARG A 10 -24.09 11.56 -11.39
CA ARG A 10 -23.42 12.87 -11.52
C ARG A 10 -21.89 12.78 -11.43
N ASP A 11 -21.40 11.71 -10.83
CA ASP A 11 -19.97 11.40 -10.61
C ASP A 11 -19.43 10.43 -11.68
N ASP A 12 -20.05 10.41 -12.86
CA ASP A 12 -19.64 9.51 -13.94
C ASP A 12 -18.42 10.08 -14.67
N VAL A 13 -17.35 9.29 -14.76
CA VAL A 13 -16.11 9.62 -15.46
C VAL A 13 -16.37 10.04 -16.91
N LEU A 14 -17.31 9.37 -17.59
CA LEU A 14 -17.67 9.72 -18.97
C LEU A 14 -18.33 11.10 -19.06
N ARG A 15 -19.06 11.51 -18.03
CA ARG A 15 -19.70 12.83 -17.98
C ARG A 15 -18.68 13.94 -17.80
N GLU A 16 -17.71 13.74 -16.92
CA GLU A 16 -16.59 14.68 -16.74
C GLU A 16 -15.78 14.81 -18.03
N ILE A 17 -15.43 13.69 -18.68
CA ILE A 17 -14.71 13.69 -19.95
C ILE A 17 -15.48 14.43 -21.04
N ILE A 18 -16.80 14.18 -21.18
CA ILE A 18 -17.62 14.86 -22.19
C ILE A 18 -17.73 16.37 -21.89
N GLN A 19 -17.77 16.75 -20.62
CA GLN A 19 -17.80 18.16 -20.22
C GLN A 19 -16.47 18.86 -20.52
N ASP A 20 -15.34 18.20 -20.25
CA ASP A 20 -13.99 18.70 -20.53
C ASP A 20 -13.73 18.83 -22.04
N LEU A 21 -14.21 17.88 -22.85
CA LEU A 21 -14.06 17.90 -24.31
C LEU A 21 -14.82 19.05 -24.98
N GLY A 22 -15.77 19.66 -24.27
CA GLY A 22 -16.53 20.82 -24.76
C GLY A 22 -17.42 20.49 -25.96
N ASN A 23 -17.90 21.52 -26.64
CA ASN A 23 -18.76 21.37 -27.81
C ASN A 23 -17.95 21.44 -29.11
N ALA A 24 -18.21 20.54 -30.06
CA ALA A 24 -17.46 20.41 -31.31
C ALA A 24 -17.30 21.73 -32.09
N LYS A 25 -18.34 22.58 -32.10
CA LYS A 25 -18.32 23.90 -32.77
C LYS A 25 -17.30 24.89 -32.18
N SER A 26 -16.99 24.76 -30.89
CA SER A 26 -15.98 25.61 -30.23
C SER A 26 -14.58 25.16 -30.64
N ASN A 27 -14.36 23.85 -30.69
CA ASN A 27 -13.06 23.25 -31.02
C ASN A 27 -12.70 23.48 -32.50
N GLU A 28 -13.68 23.54 -33.41
CA GLU A 28 -13.45 23.87 -34.83
C GLU A 28 -12.80 25.25 -35.03
N ASN A 29 -13.19 26.24 -34.21
CA ASN A 29 -12.62 27.58 -34.26
C ASN A 29 -11.16 27.63 -33.76
N GLU A 30 -10.84 26.85 -32.73
CA GLU A 30 -9.46 26.72 -32.22
C GLU A 30 -8.56 25.93 -33.17
N MET A 31 -9.11 24.88 -33.81
CA MET A 31 -8.36 24.03 -34.75
C MET A 31 -8.01 24.77 -36.04
N ASN A 32 -8.87 25.67 -36.53
CA ASN A 32 -8.56 26.54 -37.67
C ASN A 32 -7.45 27.57 -37.38
N ALA A 33 -7.26 27.96 -36.11
CA ALA A 33 -6.18 28.85 -35.69
C ALA A 33 -4.84 28.11 -35.48
N ALA A 34 -4.86 26.79 -35.28
CA ALA A 34 -3.69 25.96 -34.97
C ALA A 34 -2.85 25.52 -36.20
N GLY A 35 -3.27 25.86 -37.42
CA GLY A 35 -2.57 25.46 -38.66
C GLY A 35 -1.19 26.11 -38.87
N SER A 36 -0.77 27.06 -38.01
CA SER A 36 0.46 27.84 -38.20
C SER A 36 1.32 28.05 -36.94
N SER A 37 1.03 27.36 -35.82
CA SER A 37 1.84 27.48 -34.59
C SER A 37 2.04 26.14 -33.89
N ASP A 38 3.16 26.02 -33.17
CA ASP A 38 3.47 24.84 -32.37
C ASP A 38 2.40 24.61 -31.29
N ILE A 39 1.87 23.39 -31.22
CA ILE A 39 0.84 22.99 -30.25
C ILE A 39 1.54 22.53 -28.97
N GLN A 40 1.39 23.29 -27.89
CA GLN A 40 1.85 22.89 -26.56
C GLN A 40 0.72 22.16 -25.83
N MET A 41 0.98 20.89 -25.48
CA MET A 41 0.06 20.07 -24.69
C MET A 41 0.53 20.05 -23.24
N PHE A 42 -0.32 20.49 -22.32
CA PHE A 42 -0.09 20.34 -20.89
C PHE A 42 -0.92 19.16 -20.38
N LEU A 43 -0.24 18.17 -19.78
CA LEU A 43 -0.91 17.06 -19.11
C LEU A 43 -1.47 17.57 -17.77
N THR A 44 -2.79 17.55 -17.62
CA THR A 44 -3.44 17.76 -16.32
C THR A 44 -3.71 16.40 -15.70
N PRO A 45 -2.92 15.97 -14.69
CA PRO A 45 -3.14 14.68 -14.05
C PRO A 45 -4.45 14.71 -13.26
N LYS A 46 -5.50 14.10 -13.83
CA LYS A 46 -6.77 13.84 -13.14
C LYS A 46 -6.72 12.44 -12.54
N LEU A 47 -6.18 12.32 -11.33
CA LEU A 47 -6.27 11.09 -10.53
C LEU A 47 -7.74 10.88 -10.15
N HIS A 48 -8.42 10.00 -10.88
CA HIS A 48 -9.71 9.50 -10.45
C HIS A 48 -9.44 8.53 -9.30
N ASN A 49 -10.04 8.79 -8.14
CA ASN A 49 -9.96 7.93 -6.97
C ASN A 49 -10.82 6.68 -7.20
N VAL A 50 -10.42 5.85 -8.16
CA VAL A 50 -10.98 4.52 -8.34
C VAL A 50 -10.53 3.72 -7.13
N GLN A 51 -11.38 3.67 -6.11
CA GLN A 51 -11.16 2.80 -4.95
C GLN A 51 -11.13 1.37 -5.48
N ASP A 52 -9.92 0.82 -5.62
CA ASP A 52 -9.77 -0.59 -5.96
C ASP A 52 -10.40 -1.40 -4.81
N PRO A 53 -11.36 -2.30 -5.11
CA PRO A 53 -12.05 -3.08 -4.09
C PRO A 53 -11.10 -3.97 -3.26
N GLU A 54 -9.86 -4.17 -3.70
CA GLU A 54 -8.82 -4.88 -2.97
C GLU A 54 -7.82 -3.97 -2.22
N GLU A 55 -7.97 -2.64 -2.25
CA GLU A 55 -7.08 -1.69 -1.54
C GLU A 55 -6.91 -2.03 -0.07
N ASP A 56 -8.02 -2.30 0.64
CA ASP A 56 -7.98 -2.64 2.06
C ASP A 56 -7.19 -3.92 2.32
N VAL A 57 -7.33 -4.92 1.44
CA VAL A 57 -6.61 -6.19 1.55
C VAL A 57 -5.13 -6.00 1.26
N LYS A 58 -4.79 -5.17 0.27
CA LYS A 58 -3.41 -4.83 -0.08
C LYS A 58 -2.73 -4.06 1.05
N SER A 59 -3.43 -3.08 1.62
CA SER A 59 -2.97 -2.31 2.77
C SER A 59 -2.71 -3.21 3.98
N LEU A 60 -3.67 -4.09 4.30
CA LEU A 60 -3.53 -5.10 5.36
C LEU A 60 -2.33 -6.03 5.11
N PHE A 61 -2.13 -6.47 3.87
CA PHE A 61 -1.01 -7.35 3.51
C PHE A 61 0.34 -6.63 3.61
N MET A 62 0.42 -5.36 3.19
CA MET A 62 1.61 -4.53 3.35
C MET A 62 1.96 -4.31 4.81
N GLU A 63 0.98 -3.97 5.64
CA GLU A 63 1.16 -3.82 7.08
C GLU A 63 1.64 -5.12 7.71
N THR A 64 1.03 -6.26 7.34
CA THR A 64 1.42 -7.59 7.82
C THR A 64 2.87 -7.92 7.48
N LYS A 65 3.26 -7.73 6.21
CA LYS A 65 4.64 -7.97 5.76
C LYS A 65 5.63 -7.15 6.57
N ARG A 66 5.32 -5.88 6.81
CA ARG A 66 6.16 -4.99 7.62
C ARG A 66 6.26 -5.44 9.07
N CYS A 67 5.14 -5.78 9.72
CA CYS A 67 5.17 -6.28 11.10
C CYS A 67 6.00 -7.56 11.20
N VAL A 68 5.79 -8.50 10.26
CA VAL A 68 6.55 -9.75 10.19
C VAL A 68 8.04 -9.50 9.97
N LEU A 69 8.42 -8.57 9.09
CA LEU A 69 9.81 -8.20 8.84
C LEU A 69 10.53 -7.76 10.12
N TYR A 70 9.90 -6.93 10.95
CA TYR A 70 10.48 -6.52 12.22
C TYR A 70 10.52 -7.66 13.24
N ILE A 71 9.45 -8.48 13.31
CA ILE A 71 9.39 -9.63 14.21
C ILE A 71 10.54 -10.61 13.93
N ILE A 72 10.83 -10.93 12.66
CA ILE A 72 11.91 -11.86 12.29
C ILE A 72 13.32 -11.30 12.52
N ARG A 73 13.47 -9.97 12.63
CA ARG A 73 14.74 -9.34 13.03
C ARG A 73 15.01 -9.48 14.53
N VAL A 74 13.94 -9.50 15.34
CA VAL A 74 14.04 -9.63 16.80
C VAL A 74 14.09 -11.10 17.22
N GLN A 75 13.19 -11.93 16.67
CA GLN A 75 13.06 -13.35 17.00
C GLN A 75 13.28 -14.25 15.79
N THR A 76 14.11 -15.27 15.97
CA THR A 76 14.38 -16.31 14.97
C THR A 76 13.66 -17.61 15.32
N GLY A 77 13.34 -18.39 14.28
CA GLY A 77 12.67 -19.69 14.33
C GLY A 77 12.77 -20.41 12.98
N ALA A 78 12.31 -21.65 12.88
CA ALA A 78 12.41 -22.44 11.66
C ALA A 78 11.38 -22.03 10.60
N ASN A 79 10.25 -21.47 11.01
CA ASN A 79 9.17 -20.99 10.14
C ASN A 79 8.42 -19.82 10.81
N LEU A 80 7.62 -19.11 10.02
CA LEU A 80 6.90 -17.91 10.50
C LEU A 80 5.89 -18.25 11.61
N LEU A 81 5.13 -19.35 11.49
CA LEU A 81 4.20 -19.76 12.53
C LEU A 81 4.88 -19.96 13.89
N GLU A 82 6.04 -20.61 13.93
CA GLU A 82 6.80 -20.83 15.17
C GLU A 82 7.23 -19.50 15.81
N ILE A 83 7.72 -18.56 15.00
CA ILE A 83 8.13 -17.23 15.48
C ILE A 83 6.92 -16.49 16.07
N LEU A 84 5.76 -16.55 15.42
CA LEU A 84 4.54 -15.89 15.87
C LEU A 84 3.97 -16.44 17.18
N VAL A 85 4.15 -17.73 17.46
CA VAL A 85 3.66 -18.35 18.72
C VAL A 85 4.69 -18.36 19.85
N LYS A 86 5.96 -18.02 19.55
CA LYS A 86 7.03 -17.97 20.54
C LYS A 86 6.69 -16.96 21.66
N PRO A 87 6.91 -17.27 22.94
CA PRO A 87 6.74 -16.29 24.01
C PRO A 87 7.68 -15.10 23.81
N ILE A 88 7.27 -13.94 24.34
CA ILE A 88 8.07 -12.72 24.35
C ILE A 88 8.84 -12.67 25.67
N TYR A 89 10.15 -12.42 25.59
CA TYR A 89 11.02 -12.20 26.74
C TYR A 89 11.50 -10.75 26.78
N GLU A 90 12.04 -10.32 27.92
CA GLU A 90 12.57 -8.96 28.10
C GLU A 90 13.70 -8.64 27.11
N GLU A 91 14.56 -9.63 26.80
CA GLU A 91 15.62 -9.51 25.78
C GLU A 91 15.08 -9.19 24.38
N ASP A 92 13.85 -9.60 24.06
CA ASP A 92 13.24 -9.30 22.76
C ASP A 92 12.81 -7.84 22.68
N GLU A 93 12.37 -7.25 23.79
CA GLU A 93 12.06 -5.83 23.87
C GLU A 93 13.33 -4.99 23.73
N GLU A 94 14.44 -5.38 24.38
CA GLU A 94 15.72 -4.69 24.21
C GLU A 94 16.22 -4.72 22.75
N LYS A 95 16.13 -5.88 22.09
CA LYS A 95 16.44 -6.02 20.65
C LYS A 95 15.53 -5.16 19.79
N TRP A 96 14.25 -5.10 20.13
CA TRP A 96 13.29 -4.26 19.42
C TRP A 96 13.66 -2.78 19.52
N GLN A 97 14.00 -2.29 20.72
CA GLN A 97 14.48 -0.91 20.90
C GLN A 97 15.76 -0.64 20.11
N ALA A 98 16.69 -1.61 20.04
CA ALA A 98 17.90 -1.48 19.22
C ALA A 98 17.59 -1.40 17.72
N VAL A 99 16.64 -2.20 17.21
CA VAL A 99 16.17 -2.14 15.81
C VAL A 99 15.53 -0.78 15.52
N LEU A 100 14.71 -0.25 16.44
CA LEU A 100 14.13 1.08 16.29
C LEU A 100 15.21 2.17 16.29
N HIS A 101 16.21 2.06 17.15
CA HIS A 101 17.30 3.02 17.17
C HIS A 101 18.09 3.00 15.86
N ASP A 102 18.46 1.83 15.34
CA ASP A 102 19.24 1.69 14.10
C ASP A 102 18.48 2.21 12.87
N ASP A 103 17.20 1.82 12.74
CA ASP A 103 16.40 2.17 11.57
C ASP A 103 15.94 3.63 11.57
N PHE A 104 15.70 4.25 12.74
CA PHE A 104 15.05 5.57 12.83
C PHE A 104 15.96 6.71 13.33
N SER A 105 17.16 6.43 13.84
CA SER A 105 18.10 7.50 14.23
C SER A 105 18.82 8.12 13.03
N ASN A 106 18.82 7.44 11.89
CA ASN A 106 19.47 7.90 10.67
C ASN A 106 18.44 8.55 9.73
N ASP A 107 18.11 9.82 10.02
CA ASP A 107 17.09 10.69 9.39
C ASP A 107 17.18 10.85 7.85
N GLY A 108 18.12 10.16 7.17
CA GLY A 108 18.39 10.31 5.75
C GLY A 108 18.23 9.07 4.87
N ASN A 109 17.96 7.87 5.41
CA ASN A 109 18.12 6.65 4.59
C ASN A 109 17.08 5.52 4.77
N THR A 110 15.93 5.74 5.39
CA THR A 110 14.83 4.76 5.40
C THR A 110 14.09 4.73 4.05
N ARG A 111 14.81 4.42 2.97
CA ARG A 111 14.24 4.05 1.65
C ARG A 111 13.98 2.55 1.56
N GLY A 112 13.49 1.95 2.63
CA GLY A 112 13.04 0.55 2.61
C GLY A 112 11.66 0.46 1.96
N ALA A 113 11.30 -0.69 1.41
CA ALA A 113 10.02 -0.93 0.70
C ALA A 113 8.73 -0.67 1.53
N TYR A 114 8.84 -0.22 2.79
CA TYR A 114 7.74 -0.07 3.75
C TYR A 114 7.74 1.28 4.51
N SER A 115 8.37 2.33 3.97
CA SER A 115 8.64 3.61 4.66
C SER A 115 7.48 4.63 4.76
N ASP A 116 6.53 4.67 3.82
CA ASP A 116 5.90 5.97 3.53
C ASP A 116 4.53 6.31 4.16
N THR A 117 3.79 5.37 4.79
CA THR A 117 2.39 5.69 5.20
C THR A 117 1.99 5.28 6.62
N ASN A 118 2.34 4.08 7.09
CA ASN A 118 1.99 3.65 8.47
C ASN A 118 3.23 3.59 9.41
N MET A 119 4.33 4.26 9.07
CA MET A 119 5.61 4.12 9.78
C MET A 119 5.57 4.69 11.22
N VAL A 120 4.73 5.71 11.43
CA VAL A 120 4.60 6.40 12.73
C VAL A 120 3.98 5.50 13.80
N ASP A 121 3.11 4.57 13.42
CA ASP A 121 2.45 3.69 14.39
C ASP A 121 3.37 2.56 14.87
N VAL A 122 4.25 2.06 13.99
CA VAL A 122 5.17 0.95 14.32
C VAL A 122 6.31 1.40 15.23
N THR A 123 6.78 2.63 15.10
CA THR A 123 7.86 3.16 15.96
C THR A 123 7.44 3.42 17.41
N ARG A 124 6.12 3.52 17.66
CA ARG A 124 5.56 3.88 18.96
C ARG A 124 5.06 2.67 19.75
N MET A 125 5.01 1.49 19.12
CA MET A 125 4.50 0.27 19.75
C MET A 125 5.62 -0.54 20.41
N THR A 126 5.27 -1.20 21.50
CA THR A 126 6.10 -2.23 22.15
C THR A 126 6.23 -3.47 21.25
N TYR A 127 7.22 -4.33 21.53
CA TYR A 127 7.35 -5.59 20.79
C TYR A 127 6.11 -6.49 20.97
N TYR A 128 5.49 -6.45 22.15
CA TYR A 128 4.22 -7.12 22.41
C TYR A 128 3.10 -6.64 21.50
N GLU A 129 2.91 -5.33 21.37
CA GLU A 129 1.89 -4.75 20.50
C GLU A 129 2.16 -5.05 19.04
N LEU A 130 3.42 -4.96 18.59
CA LEU A 130 3.84 -5.35 17.25
C LEU A 130 3.43 -6.79 16.95
N LYS A 131 3.73 -7.71 17.87
CA LYS A 131 3.41 -9.14 17.71
C LYS A 131 1.91 -9.41 17.73
N ARG A 132 1.16 -8.71 18.60
CA ARG A 132 -0.30 -8.79 18.64
C ARG A 132 -0.91 -8.33 17.32
N THR A 133 -0.51 -7.16 16.81
CA THR A 133 -0.99 -6.60 15.54
C THR A 133 -0.67 -7.54 14.36
N ALA A 134 0.54 -8.10 14.32
CA ALA A 134 0.91 -9.07 13.28
C ALA A 134 0.01 -10.32 13.30
N LEU A 135 -0.27 -10.86 14.48
CA LEU A 135 -1.16 -12.02 14.64
C LEU A 135 -2.59 -11.71 14.19
N GLU A 136 -3.14 -10.58 14.61
CA GLU A 136 -4.48 -10.14 14.20
C GLU A 136 -4.58 -9.98 12.68
N ASN A 137 -3.57 -9.37 12.07
CA ASN A 137 -3.56 -9.16 10.63
C ASN A 137 -3.41 -10.49 9.85
N ILE A 138 -2.56 -11.40 10.32
CA ILE A 138 -2.42 -12.76 9.75
C ILE A 138 -3.74 -13.52 9.84
N MET A 139 -4.44 -13.47 10.98
CA MET A 139 -5.74 -14.12 11.12
C MET A 139 -6.77 -13.57 10.13
N ARG A 140 -6.80 -12.24 9.92
CA ARG A 140 -7.69 -11.61 8.93
C ARG A 140 -7.35 -12.02 7.50
N LEU A 141 -6.06 -12.04 7.15
CA LEU A 141 -5.61 -12.47 5.82
C LEU A 141 -5.90 -13.95 5.56
N GLU A 142 -5.78 -14.81 6.58
CA GLU A 142 -6.13 -16.22 6.50
C GLU A 142 -7.65 -16.39 6.30
N GLN A 143 -8.48 -15.63 7.03
CA GLN A 143 -9.94 -15.63 6.83
C GLN A 143 -10.35 -15.16 5.43
N MET A 144 -9.61 -14.23 4.84
CA MET A 144 -9.79 -13.77 3.46
C MET A 144 -9.23 -14.75 2.41
N GLY A 145 -8.58 -15.85 2.83
CA GLY A 145 -7.98 -16.84 1.94
C GLY A 145 -6.73 -16.34 1.19
N ARG A 146 -6.08 -15.27 1.67
CA ARG A 146 -4.89 -14.68 1.03
C ARG A 146 -3.60 -15.38 1.41
N ILE A 147 -3.57 -16.01 2.58
CA ILE A 147 -2.45 -16.79 3.11
C ILE A 147 -2.96 -18.07 3.74
N SER A 148 -2.09 -19.06 3.89
CA SER A 148 -2.48 -20.36 4.46
C SER A 148 -1.62 -20.74 5.66
N LYS A 149 -2.23 -21.25 6.72
CA LYS A 149 -1.47 -21.85 7.83
C LYS A 149 -0.82 -23.19 7.45
N GLN A 150 -1.31 -23.86 6.41
CA GLN A 150 -0.81 -25.19 5.99
C GLN A 150 0.65 -25.15 5.53
N ASN A 151 1.10 -24.01 5.01
CA ASN A 151 2.50 -23.79 4.63
C ASN A 151 3.26 -22.97 5.69
N TYR A 152 2.76 -22.91 6.94
CA TYR A 152 3.35 -22.12 8.02
C TYR A 152 3.48 -20.62 7.69
N TYR A 153 2.58 -20.09 6.88
CA TYR A 153 2.56 -18.70 6.39
C TYR A 153 3.78 -18.32 5.53
N GLN A 154 4.36 -19.29 4.80
CA GLN A 154 5.51 -19.07 3.92
C GLN A 154 5.22 -18.05 2.81
N ASP A 155 3.96 -17.88 2.40
CA ASP A 155 3.55 -16.89 1.40
C ASP A 155 3.98 -15.46 1.79
N VAL A 156 3.89 -15.12 3.08
CA VAL A 156 4.26 -13.81 3.61
C VAL A 156 5.77 -13.58 3.49
N LEU A 157 6.57 -14.59 3.86
CA LEU A 157 8.03 -14.53 3.77
C LEU A 157 8.51 -14.42 2.31
N ASN A 158 7.88 -15.17 1.41
CA ASN A 158 8.18 -15.11 -0.02
C ASN A 158 7.84 -13.73 -0.59
N ALA A 159 6.73 -13.13 -0.18
CA ALA A 159 6.35 -11.78 -0.60
C ALA A 159 7.35 -10.72 -0.09
N ILE A 160 7.79 -10.81 1.17
CA ILE A 160 8.84 -9.94 1.72
C ILE A 160 10.14 -10.10 0.92
N ALA A 161 10.55 -11.33 0.62
CA ALA A 161 11.76 -11.60 -0.16
C ALA A 161 11.67 -11.04 -1.59
N SER A 162 10.47 -11.05 -2.19
CA SER A 162 10.21 -10.45 -3.50
C SER A 162 10.34 -8.92 -3.46
N ASP A 163 9.83 -8.27 -2.41
CA ASP A 163 9.87 -6.82 -2.26
C ASP A 163 11.29 -6.28 -2.06
N ILE A 164 12.15 -7.03 -1.37
CA ILE A 164 13.56 -6.62 -1.14
C ILE A 164 14.42 -6.84 -2.38
N ARG A 165 14.03 -7.78 -3.26
CA ARG A 165 14.77 -8.11 -4.48
C ARG A 165 14.51 -7.12 -5.63
N THR A 166 13.32 -6.51 -5.65
CA THR A 166 12.84 -5.65 -6.74
C THR A 166 13.19 -4.20 -6.47
#